data_AF-A0A1Y1I232-F1
#
_entry.id   AF-A0A1Y1I232-F1
#
_cell.length_a   1.000
_cell.length_b   1.000
_cell.length_c   1.000
_cell.angle_alpha   90.00
_cell.angle_beta   90.00
_cell.angle_gamma   90.00
#
_symmetry.space_group_name_H-M   'P 1'
#
loop_
_entity.id
_entity.type
_entity.pdbx_description
1 polymer ?
#
loop_
_entity_poly.entity_id
_entity_poly.type
_entity_poly.pdbx_seq_one_letter_code
_entity_poly.pdbx_strand_id
1 'polypeptide(L)'
;MEGCISYFITPAQQKLIGKSIFYIVEDEEKELESRAVGIFYSTKKAVTADHCLSDNHVIGNTVLAKLPGETLKLEVVFRCPELDYAILQSTYPHERVSSRVNRSSGSA
;
A
#
# COMPACT_ATOMS: atom_id res chain seq x y z
N MET A 1 -15.46 15.40 -29.12
CA MET A 1 -16.18 14.37 -28.36
C MET A 1 -15.54 14.29 -26.99
N GLU A 2 -16.21 14.83 -25.98
CA GLU A 2 -15.76 14.78 -24.60
C GLU A 2 -15.63 13.30 -24.18
N GLY A 3 -14.45 12.94 -23.66
CA GLY A 3 -14.13 11.57 -23.29
C GLY A 3 -15.10 11.08 -22.23
N CYS A 4 -15.84 10.01 -22.53
CA CYS A 4 -16.68 9.32 -21.56
C CYS A 4 -15.80 8.91 -20.37
N ILE A 5 -15.99 9.57 -19.23
CA ILE A 5 -15.31 9.21 -17.99
C ILE A 5 -15.93 7.89 -17.53
N SER A 6 -15.20 6.80 -17.75
CA SER A 6 -15.55 5.51 -17.16
C SER A 6 -15.19 5.51 -15.68
N TYR A 7 -16.19 5.31 -14.83
CA TYR A 7 -16.00 5.13 -13.38
C TYR A 7 -15.59 3.69 -13.02
N PHE A 8 -15.54 2.79 -14.00
CA PHE A 8 -15.17 1.40 -13.77
C PHE A 8 -13.65 1.23 -13.75
N ILE A 9 -13.16 0.50 -12.74
CA ILE A 9 -11.77 0.09 -12.66
C ILE A 9 -11.51 -0.97 -13.75
N THR A 10 -10.77 -0.58 -14.77
CA THR A 10 -10.35 -1.47 -15.86
C THR A 10 -9.37 -2.54 -15.36
N PRO A 11 -9.25 -3.70 -16.05
CA PRO A 11 -8.22 -4.69 -15.73
C PRO A 11 -6.79 -4.12 -15.72
N ALA A 12 -6.50 -3.14 -16.58
CA ALA A 12 -5.21 -2.45 -16.58
C ALA A 12 -4.99 -1.63 -15.29
N GLN A 13 -6.01 -0.92 -14.81
CA GLN A 13 -5.95 -0.20 -13.54
C GLN A 13 -5.86 -1.16 -12.35
N GLN A 14 -6.58 -2.29 -12.35
CA GLN A 14 -6.46 -3.32 -11.31
C GLN A 14 -5.02 -3.85 -11.20
N LYS A 15 -4.37 -4.13 -12.34
CA LYS A 15 -2.95 -4.56 -12.37
C LYS A 15 -2.00 -3.50 -11.83
N LEU A 16 -2.29 -2.22 -12.03
CA LEU A 16 -1.49 -1.12 -11.47
C LEU A 16 -1.69 -1.00 -9.95
N ILE A 17 -2.96 -1.01 -9.50
CA ILE A 17 -3.32 -0.95 -8.08
C ILE A 17 -2.71 -2.13 -7.32
N GLY A 18 -2.77 -3.34 -7.90
CA GLY A 18 -2.22 -4.56 -7.29
C GLY A 18 -0.73 -4.47 -6.93
N LYS A 19 0.05 -3.61 -7.60
CA LYS A 19 1.48 -3.38 -7.27
C LYS A 19 1.70 -2.54 -6.01
N SER A 20 0.65 -1.85 -5.56
CA SER A 20 0.66 -1.01 -4.36
C SER A 20 0.05 -1.72 -3.16
N ILE A 21 -0.57 -2.88 -3.36
CA ILE A 21 -1.12 -3.72 -2.28
C ILE A 21 0.01 -4.52 -1.65
N PHE A 22 0.02 -4.57 -0.32
CA PHE A 22 0.89 -5.44 0.45
C PHE A 22 0.09 -6.19 1.51
N TYR A 23 0.67 -7.27 2.01
CA TYR A 23 0.13 -8.08 3.09
C TYR A 23 0.99 -7.94 4.33
N ILE A 24 0.37 -7.81 5.49
CA ILE A 24 1.10 -7.81 6.77
C ILE A 24 1.27 -9.26 7.21
N VAL A 25 2.51 -9.64 7.47
CA VAL A 25 2.92 -11.00 7.88
C VAL A 25 3.68 -10.95 9.21
N GLU A 26 3.66 -12.03 9.98
CA GLU A 26 4.41 -12.13 11.24
C GLU A 26 5.87 -12.53 11.02
N ASP A 27 6.14 -13.29 9.96
CA ASP A 27 7.44 -13.83 9.61
C ASP A 27 7.60 -13.87 8.08
N GLU A 28 8.83 -13.74 7.60
CA GLU A 28 9.17 -13.80 6.17
C GLU A 28 8.87 -15.17 5.56
N GLU A 29 8.98 -16.25 6.34
CA GLU A 29 8.73 -17.63 5.89
C GLU A 29 7.25 -18.04 5.96
N LYS A 30 6.43 -17.30 6.70
CA LYS A 30 5.01 -17.61 6.93
C LYS A 30 4.09 -16.86 5.96
N GLU A 31 4.32 -17.05 4.66
CA GLU A 31 3.52 -16.40 3.61
C GLU A 31 2.01 -16.75 3.67
N LEU A 32 1.64 -17.87 4.29
CA LEU A 32 0.26 -18.36 4.38
C LEU A 32 -0.55 -17.79 5.55
N GLU A 33 0.08 -17.03 6.46
CA GLU A 33 -0.59 -16.40 7.60
C GLU A 33 -0.66 -14.87 7.45
N SER A 34 -0.85 -14.36 6.22
CA SER A 34 -1.14 -12.93 6.05
C SER A 34 -2.43 -12.59 6.81
N ARG A 35 -2.32 -11.85 7.91
CA ARG A 35 -3.47 -11.50 8.77
C ARG A 35 -4.21 -10.26 8.28
N ALA A 36 -3.56 -9.48 7.41
CA ALA A 36 -4.04 -8.15 7.06
C ALA A 36 -3.50 -7.66 5.71
N VAL A 37 -4.17 -6.64 5.18
CA VAL A 37 -3.84 -5.99 3.90
C VAL A 37 -3.63 -4.49 4.11
N GLY A 38 -2.77 -3.91 3.29
CA GLY A 38 -2.62 -2.46 3.21
C GLY A 38 -2.27 -2.00 1.80
N ILE A 39 -2.28 -0.69 1.61
CA ILE A 39 -2.08 -0.05 0.31
C ILE A 39 -1.06 1.08 0.46
N PHE A 40 -0.04 1.09 -0.38
CA PHE A 40 0.81 2.25 -0.57
C PHE A 40 0.07 3.32 -1.38
N TYR A 41 -0.01 4.54 -0.84
CA TYR A 41 -0.55 5.71 -1.54
C TYR A 41 0.55 6.70 -1.96
N SER A 42 1.79 6.46 -1.54
CA SER A 42 2.98 7.14 -2.05
C SER A 42 4.17 6.18 -2.03
N THR A 43 5.32 6.60 -2.58
CA THR A 43 6.53 5.76 -2.61
C THR A 43 7.03 5.37 -1.22
N LYS A 44 6.67 6.07 -0.14
CA LYS A 44 7.12 5.73 1.21
C LYS A 44 6.01 5.53 2.22
N LYS A 45 4.76 5.88 1.88
CA LYS A 45 3.64 5.85 2.84
C LYS A 45 2.54 4.91 2.39
N ALA A 46 2.03 4.20 3.38
CA ALA A 46 0.99 3.20 3.26
C ALA A 46 -0.10 3.42 4.30
N VAL A 47 -1.27 2.85 4.01
CA VAL A 47 -2.41 2.80 4.92
C VAL A 47 -2.88 1.35 5.07
N THR A 48 -3.30 0.99 6.26
CA THR A 48 -4.00 -0.25 6.60
C THR A 48 -5.10 0.06 7.61
N ALA A 49 -5.97 -0.90 7.88
CA ALA A 49 -6.94 -0.75 8.96
C ALA A 49 -6.23 -0.80 10.32
N ASP A 50 -6.75 -0.14 11.34
CA ASP A 50 -6.10 -0.17 12.66
C ASP A 50 -6.20 -1.56 13.30
N HIS A 51 -7.35 -2.21 13.16
CA HIS A 51 -7.56 -3.58 13.66
C HIS A 51 -6.70 -4.65 12.97
N CYS A 52 -6.07 -4.30 11.84
CA CYS A 52 -5.10 -5.17 11.16
C CYS A 52 -3.74 -5.23 11.89
N LEU A 53 -3.52 -4.31 12.83
CA LEU A 53 -2.32 -4.24 13.64
C LEU A 53 -2.55 -4.91 14.99
N SER A 54 -1.61 -5.76 15.41
CA SER A 54 -1.62 -6.33 16.77
C SER A 54 -1.29 -5.26 17.82
N ASP A 55 -1.52 -5.58 19.08
CA ASP A 55 -1.16 -4.71 20.21
C ASP A 55 0.36 -4.44 20.29
N ASN A 56 1.19 -5.31 19.69
CA ASN A 56 2.65 -5.13 19.63
C ASN A 56 3.08 -4.17 18.51
N HIS A 57 2.20 -3.87 17.56
CA HIS A 57 2.44 -2.91 16.49
C HIS A 57 2.04 -1.50 16.93
N VAL A 58 2.74 -0.97 17.92
CA VAL A 58 2.59 0.40 18.42
C VAL A 58 3.36 1.40 17.54
N ILE A 59 3.08 2.70 17.72
CA ILE A 59 3.80 3.77 17.00
C ILE A 59 5.31 3.66 17.29
N GLY A 60 6.12 3.75 16.23
CA GLY A 60 7.58 3.58 16.27
C GLY A 60 8.06 2.14 16.08
N ASN A 61 7.17 1.15 16.16
CA ASN A 61 7.51 -0.25 15.84
C ASN A 61 7.32 -0.53 14.36
N THR A 62 7.95 -1.61 13.89
CA THR A 62 7.88 -2.02 12.49
C THR A 62 6.99 -3.24 12.29
N VAL A 63 6.27 -3.28 11.16
CA VAL A 63 5.60 -4.46 10.62
C VAL A 63 6.33 -4.99 9.40
N LEU A 64 6.21 -6.29 9.15
CA LEU A 64 6.67 -6.90 7.89
C LEU A 64 5.55 -6.83 6.86
N ALA A 65 5.83 -6.16 5.75
CA ALA A 65 4.94 -6.01 4.61
C ALA A 65 5.46 -6.82 3.43
N LYS A 66 4.67 -7.78 2.96
CA LYS A 66 4.97 -8.60 1.79
C LYS A 66 4.31 -8.04 0.54
N LEU A 67 5.11 -7.84 -0.49
CA LEU A 67 4.71 -7.42 -1.83
C LEU A 67 5.11 -8.49 -2.86
N PRO A 68 4.55 -8.45 -4.09
CA PRO A 68 5.00 -9.32 -5.17
C PRO A 68 6.50 -9.14 -5.48
N GLY A 69 7.32 -10.06 -4.98
CA GLY A 69 8.77 -10.11 -5.18
C GLY A 69 9.61 -9.32 -4.18
N GLU A 70 9.02 -8.82 -3.08
CA GLU A 70 9.73 -7.98 -2.10
C GLU A 70 9.11 -8.10 -0.71
N THR A 71 9.93 -8.01 0.35
CA THR A 71 9.48 -7.85 1.74
C THR A 71 10.07 -6.56 2.30
N LEU A 72 9.24 -5.74 2.91
CA LEU A 72 9.62 -4.44 3.48
C LEU A 72 9.30 -4.38 4.97
N LYS A 73 10.14 -3.66 5.73
CA LYS A 73 9.79 -3.23 7.09
C LYS A 73 9.15 -1.86 7.02
N LEU A 74 7.94 -1.72 7.54
CA LEU A 74 7.22 -0.45 7.61
C LEU A 74 7.04 -0.04 9.06
N GLU A 75 7.47 1.16 9.40
CA GLU A 75 7.24 1.77 10.72
C GLU A 75 5.78 2.19 10.84
N VAL A 76 5.14 1.88 11.97
CA VAL A 76 3.84 2.44 12.35
C VAL A 76 4.06 3.88 12.80
N VAL A 77 3.63 4.85 12.00
CA VAL A 77 3.85 6.28 12.31
C VAL A 77 2.61 6.96 12.88
N PHE A 78 1.43 6.36 12.69
CA PHE A 78 0.17 6.87 13.21
C PHE A 78 -0.87 5.75 13.33
N ARG A 79 -1.73 5.84 14.35
CA ARG A 79 -2.87 4.95 14.58
C ARG A 79 -4.10 5.79 14.95
N CYS A 80 -5.24 5.44 14.38
CA CYS A 80 -6.54 6.02 14.72
C CYS A 80 -7.57 4.89 14.86
N PRO A 81 -7.69 4.30 16.07
CA PRO A 81 -8.63 3.21 16.31
C PRO A 81 -10.10 3.63 16.09
N GLU A 82 -10.44 4.89 16.36
CA GLU A 82 -11.81 5.42 16.21
C GLU A 82 -12.30 5.38 14.75
N LEU A 83 -11.41 5.63 13.80
CA LEU A 83 -11.70 5.62 12.36
C LEU A 83 -11.13 4.37 11.67
N ASP A 84 -10.58 3.44 12.46
CA ASP A 84 -10.01 2.18 12.02
C ASP A 84 -8.98 2.30 10.90
N TYR A 85 -8.00 3.19 11.06
CA TYR A 85 -6.85 3.25 10.14
C TYR A 85 -5.52 3.52 10.84
N ALA A 86 -4.45 3.05 10.22
CA ALA A 86 -3.08 3.33 10.60
C ALA A 86 -2.25 3.76 9.40
N ILE A 87 -1.28 4.63 9.62
CA ILE A 87 -0.31 5.04 8.60
C ILE A 87 1.01 4.33 8.87
N LEU A 88 1.53 3.70 7.82
CA LEU A 88 2.81 3.02 7.83
C LEU A 88 3.81 3.75 6.93
N GLN A 89 5.09 3.71 7.29
CA GLN A 89 6.15 4.38 6.54
C GLN A 89 7.35 3.47 6.30
N SER A 90 7.79 3.40 5.05
CA SER A 90 9.04 2.75 4.67
C SER A 90 10.21 3.73 4.77
N THR A 91 11.36 3.23 5.23
CA THR A 91 12.64 3.95 5.17
C THR A 91 13.05 4.23 3.72
N TYR A 92 12.90 3.22 2.86
CA TYR A 92 13.30 3.26 1.46
C TYR A 92 12.10 3.43 0.52
N PRO A 93 12.24 4.14 -0.60
CA PRO A 93 11.16 4.26 -1.58
C PRO A 93 10.79 2.89 -2.14
N HIS A 94 9.50 2.55 -2.10
CA HIS A 94 8.90 1.53 -2.92
C HIS A 94 8.75 2.05 -4.35
N GLU A 95 9.54 1.49 -5.27
CA GLU A 95 9.67 2.00 -6.65
C GLU A 95 8.37 1.91 -7.46
N ARG A 96 7.41 1.08 -7.03
CA ARG A 96 6.23 0.75 -7.85
C ARG A 96 5.01 1.64 -7.66
N VAL A 97 5.05 2.62 -6.77
CA VAL A 97 3.91 3.56 -6.53
C VAL A 97 3.98 4.79 -7.45
N SER A 98 5.08 4.94 -8.20
CA SER A 98 5.23 6.02 -9.17
C SER A 98 5.15 5.51 -10.60
N SER A 99 3.94 5.41 -11.15
CA SER A 99 3.76 5.84 -12.53
C SER A 99 2.92 7.09 -12.50
N ARG A 100 3.58 8.25 -12.66
CA ARG A 100 2.94 9.45 -13.19
C ARG A 100 1.99 8.99 -14.30
N VAL A 101 0.71 9.32 -14.16
CA VAL A 101 -0.19 9.35 -15.32
C VAL A 101 0.51 10.26 -16.32
N ASN A 102 1.11 9.67 -17.37
CA ASN A 102 1.64 10.43 -18.48
C ASN A 102 0.44 11.21 -19.02
N ARG A 103 0.35 12.50 -18.67
CA ARG A 103 -0.40 13.44 -19.49
C ARG A 103 0.37 13.45 -20.80
N SER A 104 -0.12 12.68 -21.76
CA SER A 104 0.29 12.84 -23.15
C SER A 104 0.08 14.31 -23.48
N SER A 105 1.19 15.03 -23.61
CA SER A 105 1.26 16.32 -24.25
C SER A 105 0.65 16.17 -25.64
N GLY A 106 -0.58 16.63 -25.81
CA GLY A 106 -1.15 16.91 -27.12
C GLY A 106 -0.39 18.10 -27.68
N SER A 107 0.64 17.81 -28.48
CA SER A 107 1.18 18.75 -29.45
C SER A 107 0.17 18.86 -30.60
N ALA A 108 -0.44 20.04 -30.70
CA ALA A 108 -1.01 20.55 -31.95
C ALA A 108 -0.15 21.74 -32.38
#